data_AF-A0A2N2DUU9-F1
#
_entry.id   AF-A0A2N2DUU9-F1
#
_cell.length_a   1.000
_cell.length_b   1.000
_cell.length_c   1.000
_cell.angle_alpha   90.00
_cell.angle_beta   90.00
_cell.angle_gamma   90.00
#
_symmetry.space_group_name_H-M   'P 1'
#
loop_
_entity.id
_entity.type
_entity.pdbx_description
1 polymer ?
#
loop_
_entity_poly.entity_id
_entity_poly.type
_entity_poly.pdbx_seq_one_letter_code
_entity_poly.pdbx_strand_id
1 'polypeptide(L)'
;MRMGGLRVKFILSFFILLTIPMIVLGYLSYTKASTTLQDAVEGELISTTKLTAELKDQVLETTEDYITALSKTPVLADALTNLNEENRIAAYQYLAEMRKENGELLENLLLVNNDAKVIITDTSQNENQDLSDRDYVKEALRGSNSKSEILVSK
;
A
#
# COMPACT_ATOMS: atom_id res chain seq x y z
N MET A 1 -48.83 -46.13 -32.67
CA MET A 1 -49.40 -44.90 -33.26
C MET A 1 -48.40 -44.36 -34.29
N ARG A 2 -48.53 -44.77 -35.58
CA ARG A 2 -47.64 -44.36 -36.67
C ARG A 2 -48.19 -43.05 -37.28
N MET A 3 -47.77 -41.91 -36.75
CA MET A 3 -48.00 -40.62 -37.42
C MET A 3 -47.27 -40.65 -38.77
N GLY A 4 -48.02 -40.45 -39.86
CA GLY A 4 -47.53 -40.58 -41.23
C GLY A 4 -46.27 -39.76 -41.50
N GLY A 5 -45.28 -40.38 -42.15
CA GLY A 5 -43.92 -39.85 -42.31
C GLY A 5 -43.80 -38.50 -43.01
N LEU A 6 -44.86 -37.97 -43.62
CA LEU A 6 -44.85 -36.63 -44.24
C LEU A 6 -44.96 -35.52 -43.18
N ARG A 7 -45.88 -35.63 -42.21
CA ARG A 7 -46.07 -34.61 -41.15
C ARG A 7 -44.85 -34.51 -40.23
N VAL A 8 -44.24 -35.65 -39.92
CA VAL A 8 -43.01 -35.71 -39.10
C VAL A 8 -41.85 -35.05 -39.82
N LYS A 9 -41.70 -35.23 -41.14
CA LYS A 9 -40.65 -34.56 -41.93
C LYS A 9 -40.81 -33.04 -41.95
N PHE A 10 -42.03 -32.52 -42.10
CA PHE A 10 -42.27 -31.07 -42.05
C PHE A 10 -41.94 -30.48 -40.67
N ILE A 11 -42.37 -31.12 -39.58
CA ILE A 11 -42.06 -30.68 -38.22
C ILE A 11 -40.55 -30.70 -37.97
N LEU A 12 -39.85 -31.75 -38.42
CA LEU A 12 -38.40 -31.86 -38.29
C LEU A 12 -37.65 -30.77 -39.06
N SER A 13 -38.07 -30.45 -40.30
CA SER A 13 -37.47 -29.37 -41.08
C SER A 13 -37.64 -28.01 -40.42
N PHE A 14 -38.82 -27.71 -39.88
CA PHE A 14 -39.05 -26.47 -39.12
C PHE A 14 -38.24 -26.42 -37.83
N PHE A 15 -38.10 -27.54 -37.13
CA PHE A 15 -37.29 -27.63 -35.92
C PHE A 15 -35.81 -27.32 -36.22
N ILE A 16 -35.24 -27.98 -37.24
CA ILE A 16 -33.84 -27.74 -37.68
C ILE A 16 -33.64 -26.28 -38.09
N LEU A 17 -34.60 -25.70 -38.82
CA LEU A 17 -34.56 -24.30 -39.26
C LEU A 17 -34.52 -23.31 -38.09
N LEU A 18 -35.18 -23.62 -36.97
CA LEU A 18 -35.17 -22.78 -35.76
C LEU A 18 -33.95 -23.04 -34.86
N THR A 19 -33.53 -24.30 -34.74
CA THR A 19 -32.44 -24.68 -33.83
C THR A 19 -31.08 -24.16 -34.30
N ILE A 20 -30.78 -24.22 -35.60
CA ILE A 20 -29.48 -23.76 -36.14
C ILE A 20 -29.18 -22.29 -35.80
N PRO A 21 -30.04 -21.31 -36.15
CA PRO A 21 -29.77 -19.91 -35.83
C PRO A 21 -29.73 -19.66 -34.31
N MET A 22 -30.50 -20.42 -33.52
CA MET A 22 -30.48 -20.32 -32.06
C MET A 22 -29.12 -20.77 -31.48
N ILE A 23 -28.54 -21.84 -32.00
CA ILE A 23 -27.19 -22.31 -31.60
C ILE A 23 -26.13 -21.27 -31.96
N VAL A 24 -26.17 -20.73 -33.19
CA VAL A 24 -25.21 -19.70 -33.63
C VAL A 24 -25.31 -18.45 -32.77
N LEU A 25 -26.52 -17.98 -32.47
CA LEU A 25 -26.73 -16.84 -31.58
C LEU A 25 -26.30 -17.12 -30.15
N GLY A 26 -26.54 -18.34 -29.65
CA GLY A 26 -26.07 -18.77 -28.33
C GLY A 26 -24.55 -18.72 -28.22
N TYR A 27 -23.84 -19.21 -29.23
CA TYR A 27 -22.38 -19.17 -29.29
C TYR A 27 -21.83 -17.74 -29.37
N LEU A 28 -22.40 -16.89 -30.24
CA LEU A 28 -22.01 -15.49 -30.35
C LEU A 28 -22.31 -14.69 -29.07
N SER A 29 -23.45 -14.99 -28.43
CA SER A 29 -23.81 -14.38 -27.16
C SER A 29 -22.85 -14.78 -26.05
N TYR A 30 -22.52 -16.07 -25.95
CA TYR A 30 -21.58 -16.58 -24.96
C TYR A 30 -20.19 -15.97 -25.12
N THR A 31 -19.67 -15.93 -26.35
CA THR A 31 -18.35 -15.34 -26.63
C THR A 31 -18.31 -13.86 -26.28
N LYS A 32 -19.32 -13.08 -26.71
CA LYS A 32 -19.40 -11.66 -26.35
C LYS A 32 -19.53 -11.44 -24.85
N ALA A 33 -20.43 -12.18 -24.18
CA ALA A 33 -20.60 -12.07 -22.74
C ALA A 33 -19.31 -12.41 -21.99
N SER A 34 -18.59 -13.45 -22.42
CA SER A 34 -17.30 -13.83 -21.85
C SER A 34 -16.24 -12.75 -22.05
N THR A 35 -16.12 -12.18 -23.25
CA THR A 35 -15.17 -11.09 -23.51
C THR A 35 -15.52 -9.84 -22.71
N THR A 36 -16.79 -9.42 -22.69
CA THR A 36 -17.21 -8.26 -21.90
C THR A 36 -16.97 -8.45 -20.40
N LEU A 37 -17.20 -9.66 -19.87
CA LEU A 37 -16.88 -9.95 -18.47
C LEU A 37 -15.37 -9.91 -18.22
N GLN A 38 -14.57 -10.45 -19.13
CA GLN A 38 -13.12 -10.41 -19.04
C GLN A 38 -12.61 -8.96 -19.06
N ASP A 39 -13.05 -8.16 -20.01
CA ASP A 39 -12.67 -6.75 -20.14
C ASP A 39 -13.09 -5.94 -18.89
N ALA A 40 -14.28 -6.22 -18.34
CA ALA A 40 -14.75 -5.56 -17.12
C ALA A 40 -13.89 -5.93 -15.90
N VAL A 41 -13.54 -7.21 -15.75
CA VAL A 41 -12.66 -7.68 -14.66
C VAL A 41 -11.26 -7.11 -14.80
N GLU A 42 -10.69 -7.11 -16.01
CA GLU A 42 -9.38 -6.52 -16.27
C GLU A 42 -9.38 -5.02 -16.00
N GLY A 43 -10.41 -4.30 -16.44
CA GLY A 43 -10.60 -2.88 -16.16
C GLY A 43 -10.67 -2.58 -14.66
N GLU A 44 -11.42 -3.38 -13.90
CA GLU A 44 -11.51 -3.24 -12.45
C GLU A 44 -10.17 -3.51 -11.76
N LEU A 45 -9.43 -4.53 -12.20
CA LEU A 45 -8.10 -4.85 -11.67
C LEU A 45 -7.10 -3.72 -11.95
N ILE A 46 -7.10 -3.16 -13.17
CA ILE A 46 -6.23 -2.04 -13.52
C ILE A 46 -6.58 -0.81 -12.68
N SER A 47 -7.87 -0.48 -12.57
CA SER A 47 -8.35 0.66 -11.79
C SER A 47 -7.99 0.53 -10.31
N THR A 48 -8.26 -0.64 -9.72
CA THR A 48 -7.93 -0.94 -8.31
C THR A 48 -6.43 -0.88 -8.07
N THR A 49 -5.63 -1.45 -8.98
CA THR A 49 -4.17 -1.42 -8.86
C THR A 49 -3.63 0.01 -8.94
N LYS A 50 -4.16 0.83 -9.86
CA LYS A 50 -3.78 2.24 -9.99
C LYS A 50 -4.15 3.03 -8.74
N LEU A 51 -5.38 2.88 -8.25
CA LEU A 51 -5.82 3.52 -7.01
C LEU A 51 -4.96 3.10 -5.82
N THR A 52 -4.63 1.81 -5.73
CA THR A 52 -3.77 1.29 -4.66
C THR A 52 -2.36 1.89 -4.73
N ALA A 53 -1.80 2.04 -5.94
CA ALA A 53 -0.51 2.69 -6.13
C ALA A 53 -0.55 4.18 -5.73
N GLU A 54 -1.61 4.90 -6.13
CA GLU A 54 -1.80 6.30 -5.74
C GLU A 54 -1.95 6.47 -4.22
N LEU A 55 -2.74 5.61 -3.58
CA LEU A 55 -2.90 5.60 -2.12
C LEU A 55 -1.58 5.30 -1.41
N LYS A 56 -0.79 4.36 -1.94
CA LYS A 56 0.55 4.06 -1.40
C LYS A 56 1.46 5.30 -1.46
N ASP A 57 1.51 5.97 -2.60
CA ASP A 57 2.37 7.15 -2.77
C ASP A 57 1.90 8.29 -1.84
N GLN A 58 0.58 8.47 -1.70
CA GLN A 58 -0.01 9.45 -0.79
C GLN A 58 0.31 9.16 0.68
N VAL A 59 0.25 7.89 1.11
CA VAL A 59 0.61 7.50 2.48
C VAL A 59 2.08 7.83 2.74
N LEU A 60 2.97 7.55 1.78
CA LEU A 60 4.40 7.84 1.92
C LEU A 60 4.69 9.34 2.01
N GLU A 61 4.06 10.15 1.18
CA GLU A 61 4.16 11.61 1.21
C GLU A 61 3.66 12.16 2.55
N THR A 62 2.51 11.67 3.01
CA THR A 62 1.94 12.06 4.31
C THR A 62 2.88 11.71 5.47
N THR A 63 3.48 10.52 5.44
CA THR A 63 4.47 10.13 6.45
C THR A 63 5.70 11.03 6.40
N GLU A 64 6.20 11.39 5.21
CA GLU A 64 7.35 12.28 5.07
C GLU A 64 7.07 13.68 5.63
N ASP A 65 5.91 14.25 5.30
CA ASP A 65 5.48 15.55 5.83
C ASP A 65 5.39 15.51 7.36
N TYR A 66 4.88 14.40 7.90
CA TYR A 66 4.77 14.19 9.33
C TYR A 66 6.14 14.15 10.01
N ILE A 67 7.07 13.33 9.51
CA ILE A 67 8.43 13.24 10.03
C ILE A 67 9.15 14.59 9.90
N THR A 68 8.94 15.31 8.80
CA THR A 68 9.50 16.64 8.59
C THR A 68 8.98 17.63 9.61
N ALA A 69 7.69 17.59 9.94
CA ALA A 69 7.11 18.42 11.00
C ALA A 69 7.71 18.07 12.36
N LEU A 70 7.81 16.79 12.70
CA LEU A 70 8.43 16.32 13.94
C LEU A 70 9.88 16.78 14.08
N SER A 71 10.67 16.70 13.01
CA SER A 71 12.09 17.09 13.01
C SER A 71 12.32 18.57 13.38
N LYS A 72 11.29 19.41 13.22
CA LYS A 72 11.33 20.85 13.53
C LYS A 72 10.78 21.17 14.91
N THR A 73 10.32 20.17 15.67
CA THR A 73 9.79 20.36 17.02
C THR A 73 10.94 20.70 17.99
N PRO A 74 10.86 21.84 18.71
CA PRO A 74 11.93 22.29 19.61
C PRO A 74 12.33 21.27 20.67
N VAL A 75 11.36 20.53 21.23
CA VAL A 75 11.60 19.50 22.26
C VAL A 75 12.60 18.44 21.79
N LEU A 76 12.58 18.05 20.52
CA LEU A 76 13.50 17.07 19.96
C LEU A 76 14.90 17.67 19.70
N ALA A 77 14.96 18.93 19.27
CA ALA A 77 16.22 19.66 19.08
C ALA A 77 16.93 19.92 20.41
N ASP A 78 16.18 20.25 21.47
CA ASP A 78 16.70 20.49 22.81
C ASP A 78 17.30 19.22 23.41
N ALA A 79 16.69 18.06 23.15
CA ALA A 79 17.24 16.76 23.56
C ALA A 79 18.53 16.38 22.84
N LEU A 80 18.80 16.93 21.65
CA LEU A 80 20.04 16.72 20.90
C LEU A 80 21.15 17.71 21.29
N THR A 81 20.79 18.94 21.64
CA THR A 81 21.75 20.02 21.94
C THR A 81 22.12 20.12 23.42
N ASN A 82 21.18 19.79 24.32
CA ASN A 82 21.35 19.78 25.76
C ASN A 82 20.87 18.44 26.32
N LEU A 83 21.82 17.49 26.46
CA LEU A 83 21.59 16.13 26.92
C LEU A 83 21.32 16.01 28.44
N ASN A 84 20.55 16.93 29.02
CA ASN A 84 20.11 16.80 30.41
C ASN A 84 18.98 15.76 30.51
N GLU A 85 18.73 15.27 31.72
CA GLU A 85 17.71 14.24 31.94
C GLU A 85 16.28 14.73 31.63
N GLU A 86 16.00 16.01 31.92
CA GLU A 86 14.69 16.63 31.69
C GLU A 86 14.30 16.67 30.20
N ASN A 87 15.19 17.16 29.34
CA ASN A 87 14.96 17.24 27.90
C ASN A 87 14.80 15.85 27.29
N ARG A 88 15.55 14.86 27.81
CA ARG A 88 15.44 13.47 27.35
C ARG A 88 14.11 12.85 27.72
N ILE A 89 13.61 13.11 28.93
CA ILE A 89 12.28 12.68 29.36
C ILE A 89 11.20 13.35 28.49
N ALA A 90 11.33 14.65 28.23
CA ALA A 90 10.38 15.39 27.41
C ALA A 90 10.34 14.86 25.97
N ALA A 91 11.49 14.63 25.33
CA ALA A 91 11.57 14.05 23.99
C ALA A 91 11.02 12.62 23.94
N TYR A 92 11.33 11.79 24.93
CA TYR A 92 10.75 10.44 25.02
C TYR A 92 9.22 10.49 25.14
N GLN A 93 8.68 11.31 26.03
CA GLN A 93 7.23 11.45 26.22
C GLN A 93 6.57 11.92 24.93
N TYR A 94 7.18 12.90 24.27
CA TYR A 94 6.71 13.39 22.99
C TYR A 94 6.69 12.28 21.93
N LEU A 95 7.80 11.58 21.70
CA LEU A 95 7.85 10.49 20.71
C LEU A 95 6.86 9.35 21.04
N ALA A 96 6.72 9.00 22.31
CA ALA A 96 5.78 7.98 22.77
C ALA A 96 4.31 8.39 22.52
N GLU A 97 3.96 9.66 22.78
CA GLU A 97 2.64 10.22 22.49
C GLU A 97 2.38 10.28 20.98
N MET A 98 3.34 10.79 20.20
CA MET A 98 3.21 10.85 18.73
C MET A 98 2.98 9.47 18.13
N ARG A 99 3.73 8.45 18.56
CA ARG A 99 3.49 7.08 18.09
C ARG A 99 2.12 6.57 18.55
N LYS A 100 1.72 6.83 19.80
CA LYS A 100 0.41 6.38 20.31
C LYS A 100 -0.75 6.96 19.51
N GLU A 101 -0.67 8.22 19.12
CA GLU A 101 -1.71 8.91 18.33
C GLU A 101 -1.71 8.48 16.86
N ASN A 102 -0.56 8.04 16.32
CA ASN A 102 -0.37 7.80 14.89
C ASN A 102 0.14 6.39 14.59
N GLY A 103 -0.16 5.42 15.46
CA GLY A 103 0.41 4.07 15.40
C GLY A 103 0.03 3.26 14.16
N GLU A 104 -1.01 3.68 13.43
CA GLU A 104 -1.36 3.10 12.12
C GLU A 104 -0.38 3.51 11.01
N LEU A 105 0.29 4.66 11.15
CA LEU A 105 1.24 5.21 10.19
C LEU A 105 2.69 5.06 10.64
N LEU A 106 2.95 5.15 11.95
CA LEU A 106 4.28 5.18 12.55
C LEU A 106 4.46 3.99 13.49
N GLU A 107 5.29 3.04 13.07
CA GLU A 107 5.58 1.85 13.88
C GLU A 107 6.59 2.15 14.99
N ASN A 108 7.69 2.81 14.62
CA ASN A 108 8.79 3.15 15.52
C ASN A 108 9.32 4.55 15.20
N LEU A 109 9.70 5.29 16.25
CA LEU A 109 10.30 6.61 16.12
C LEU A 109 11.64 6.63 16.86
N LEU A 110 12.68 7.05 16.15
CA LEU A 110 14.04 7.05 16.64
C LEU A 110 14.61 8.46 16.53
N LEU A 111 15.21 8.96 17.61
CA LEU A 111 15.99 10.18 17.62
C LEU A 111 17.47 9.80 17.52
N VAL A 112 18.12 10.24 16.46
CA VAL A 112 19.51 9.90 16.11
C VAL A 112 20.38 11.15 16.23
N ASN A 113 21.55 11.01 16.84
CA ASN A 113 22.51 12.10 16.99
C ASN A 113 23.46 12.23 15.77
N ASN A 114 24.33 13.25 15.80
CA ASN A 114 25.30 13.49 14.71
C ASN A 114 26.35 12.38 14.54
N ASP A 115 26.52 11.50 15.54
CA ASP A 115 27.40 10.33 15.46
C ASP A 115 26.70 9.10 14.87
N ALA A 116 25.50 9.28 14.28
CA ALA A 116 24.64 8.23 13.76
C ALA A 116 24.18 7.20 14.82
N LYS A 117 24.10 7.62 16.09
CA LYS A 117 23.63 6.77 17.20
C LYS A 117 22.22 7.14 17.61
N VAL A 118 21.38 6.13 17.80
CA VAL A 118 20.06 6.29 18.41
C VAL A 118 20.26 6.64 19.87
N ILE A 119 19.69 7.76 20.31
CA ILE A 119 19.78 8.24 21.69
C ILE A 119 18.48 8.06 22.46
N ILE A 120 17.34 8.20 21.79
CA ILE A 120 15.99 8.11 22.36
C ILE A 120 15.08 7.44 21.34
N THR A 121 14.14 6.63 21.81
CA THR A 121 13.07 6.04 20.98
C THR A 121 11.72 6.28 21.63
N ASP A 122 10.65 5.89 20.95
CA ASP A 122 9.28 5.87 21.49
C ASP A 122 9.07 4.83 22.61
N THR A 123 10.02 3.92 22.83
CA THR A 123 9.96 2.86 23.86
C THR A 123 11.07 2.92 24.89
N SER A 124 12.16 3.64 24.63
CA SER A 124 13.34 3.71 25.48
C SER A 124 13.89 5.12 25.56
N GLN A 125 14.15 5.58 26.79
CA GLN A 125 14.78 6.87 27.02
C GLN A 125 16.28 6.83 26.71
N ASN A 126 16.95 5.69 26.92
CA ASN A 126 18.39 5.52 26.77
C ASN A 126 18.65 4.44 25.73
N GLU A 127 19.00 4.83 24.51
CA GLU A 127 19.56 3.92 23.52
C GLU A 127 20.99 4.32 23.16
N ASN A 128 21.73 3.37 22.60
CA ASN A 128 23.07 3.59 22.06
C ASN A 128 23.33 2.69 20.86
N GLN A 129 22.27 2.41 20.09
CA GLN A 129 22.36 1.63 18.86
C GLN A 129 23.07 2.45 17.78
N ASP A 130 24.09 1.86 17.16
CA ASP A 130 24.82 2.47 16.05
C ASP A 130 24.12 2.18 14.73
N LEU A 131 23.84 3.22 13.94
CA LEU A 131 23.25 3.16 12.61
C LEU A 131 24.16 3.80 11.54
N SER A 132 25.45 4.01 11.85
CA SER A 132 26.42 4.66 10.94
C SER A 132 26.64 3.89 9.63
N ASP A 133 26.34 2.59 9.60
CA ASP A 133 26.42 1.76 8.40
C ASP A 133 25.24 2.00 7.44
N ARG A 134 24.14 2.56 7.92
CA ARG A 134 22.89 2.73 7.17
C ARG A 134 22.92 3.93 6.22
N ASP A 135 22.67 3.68 4.94
CA ASP A 135 22.74 4.73 3.92
C ASP A 135 21.69 5.83 4.12
N TYR A 136 20.47 5.49 4.56
CA TYR A 136 19.44 6.49 4.86
C TYR A 136 19.82 7.41 6.04
N VAL A 137 20.60 6.91 7.01
CA VAL A 137 21.10 7.77 8.10
C VAL A 137 22.20 8.70 7.60
N LYS A 138 23.11 8.19 6.75
CA LYS A 138 24.16 9.01 6.13
C LYS A 138 23.58 10.16 5.30
N GLU A 139 22.55 9.89 4.50
CA GLU A 139 21.87 10.94 3.72
C GLU A 139 21.08 11.90 4.61
N ALA A 140 20.41 11.42 5.66
CA ALA A 140 19.73 12.28 6.62
C ALA A 140 20.71 13.25 7.33
N LEU A 141 21.88 12.78 7.73
CA LEU A 141 22.93 13.60 8.36
C LEU A 141 23.54 14.64 7.42
N ARG A 142 23.37 14.50 6.10
CA ARG A 142 23.74 15.55 5.12
C ARG A 142 22.69 16.65 5.00
N GLY A 143 21.58 16.55 5.74
CA GLY A 143 20.50 17.54 5.76
C GLY A 143 19.41 17.31 4.73
N SER A 144 19.36 16.14 4.09
CA SER A 144 18.28 15.77 3.17
C SER A 144 17.32 14.78 3.81
N ASN A 145 16.01 14.98 3.62
CA ASN A 145 15.04 13.90 3.84
C ASN A 145 15.43 12.71 2.95
N SER A 146 15.54 11.52 3.54
CA SER A 146 15.90 10.33 2.78
C SER A 146 15.05 9.14 3.21
N LYS A 147 14.83 8.25 2.26
CA LYS A 147 14.05 7.03 2.44
C LYS A 147 14.86 5.84 1.95
N SER A 148 14.88 4.77 2.74
CA SER A 148 15.52 3.52 2.32
C SER A 148 14.61 2.71 1.40
N GLU A 149 15.22 1.80 0.64
CA GLU A 149 14.49 0.64 0.16
C GLU A 149 14.10 -0.28 1.33
N ILE A 150 13.23 -1.25 1.07
CA ILE A 150 12.80 -2.21 2.09
C ILE A 150 13.99 -3.07 2.49
N LEU A 151 14.42 -2.93 3.75
CA LEU A 151 15.48 -3.74 4.33
C LEU A 151 14.87 -5.05 4.84
N VAL A 152 15.13 -6.14 4.14
CA VAL A 152 14.79 -7.48 4.62
C VAL A 152 15.97 -8.03 5.41
N SER A 153 15.80 -8.20 6.73
CA SER A 153 16.79 -8.90 7.53
C SER A 153 16.92 -10.34 7.01
N LYS A 154 18.14 -10.77 6.74
CA LYS A 154 18.44 -12.19 6.56
C LYS A 154 18.34 -12.94 7.89
#